data_AF-A0A7I8W9Z4-F1
#
_entry.id   AF-A0A7I8W9Z4-F1
#
_cell.length_a   1.000
_cell.length_b   1.000
_cell.length_c   1.000
_cell.angle_alpha   90.00
_cell.angle_beta   90.00
_cell.angle_gamma   90.00
#
_symmetry.space_group_name_H-M   'P 1'
#
loop_
_entity.id
_entity.type
_entity.pdbx_description
1 polymer ?
#
loop_
_entity_poly.entity_id
_entity_poly.type
_entity_poly.pdbx_seq_one_letter_code
_entity_poly.pdbx_strand_id
1 'polypeptide(L)'
;MISDTDSGCAVEEYSWIPPGLTSSRIRQYMNSLPEDKIPYVNSVGEKYRIRQLLFQLPPHDNAARYCHSLSAYEKKELDEFCVKRKNESLGRGRLHVQGIPAKCFKCLDNIARGQIAVLSSRAGPNSCWHPRCFTCSTCGELLVDLIYFWNDGLFCGRHHAESLKPRCSACDEIIFEEECIEAEGKSWHLRHFACSACGKSLGGEEYATKDEEQFCSACYSEKFTCDEKKSGILKISSSPDLTKRLKSVKFNVPIQSYEYSPAKNLDDSSISSSDSEFEYQTSKKPIKPPYLQKPKNNCIIS
;
A
#
# COMPACT_ATOMS: atom_id res chain seq x y z
N MET A 1 -0.88 -46.76 23.85
CA MET A 1 -0.24 -45.88 22.85
C MET A 1 -1.16 -44.69 22.68
N ILE A 2 -0.78 -43.57 23.30
CA ILE A 2 -1.57 -42.34 23.27
C ILE A 2 -1.18 -41.66 21.95
N SER A 3 -2.11 -41.58 21.00
CA SER A 3 -1.90 -40.86 19.74
C SER A 3 -2.09 -39.37 20.00
N ASP A 4 -0.99 -38.63 19.94
CA ASP A 4 -0.97 -37.18 20.04
C ASP A 4 -1.81 -36.54 18.93
N THR A 5 -3.04 -36.15 19.29
CA THR A 5 -3.80 -35.15 18.55
C THR A 5 -3.16 -33.78 18.85
N ASP A 6 -2.14 -33.41 18.09
CA ASP A 6 -1.65 -32.02 17.99
C ASP A 6 -2.73 -31.17 17.30
N SER A 7 -3.78 -30.87 18.06
CA SER A 7 -4.91 -30.02 17.69
C SER A 7 -4.63 -28.54 17.97
N GLY A 8 -3.36 -28.13 18.01
CA GLY A 8 -2.96 -26.73 18.09
C GLY A 8 -3.59 -25.94 16.93
N CYS A 9 -4.54 -25.08 17.27
CA CYS A 9 -5.20 -24.21 16.31
C CYS A 9 -4.17 -23.17 15.85
N ALA A 10 -3.50 -23.41 14.72
CA ALA A 10 -2.55 -22.44 14.14
C ALA A 10 -3.16 -21.02 14.00
N VAL A 11 -4.49 -20.93 13.98
CA VAL A 11 -5.27 -19.69 13.93
C VAL A 11 -5.08 -18.81 15.18
N GLU A 12 -4.68 -19.39 16.32
CA GLU A 12 -4.45 -18.66 17.58
C GLU A 12 -3.04 -18.04 17.66
N GLU A 13 -2.08 -18.54 16.88
CA GLU A 13 -0.68 -18.11 16.93
C GLU A 13 -0.38 -16.88 16.04
N TYR A 14 -1.08 -16.73 14.92
CA TYR A 14 -0.80 -15.70 13.91
C TYR A 14 -1.94 -14.69 13.79
N SER A 15 -1.61 -13.41 13.69
CA SER A 15 -2.59 -12.35 13.42
C SER A 15 -3.13 -12.34 11.98
N TRP A 16 -2.53 -13.15 11.11
CA TRP A 16 -3.05 -13.46 9.79
C TRP A 16 -2.56 -14.81 9.31
N ILE A 17 -3.46 -15.55 8.64
CA ILE A 17 -3.15 -16.79 7.95
C ILE A 17 -3.68 -16.75 6.52
N PRO A 18 -3.00 -17.41 5.56
CA PRO A 18 -3.57 -17.63 4.24
C PRO A 18 -4.86 -18.46 4.34
N PRO A 19 -5.95 -18.07 3.65
CA PRO A 19 -7.22 -18.77 3.74
C PRO A 19 -7.17 -20.15 3.06
N GLY A 20 -8.00 -21.08 3.54
CA GLY A 20 -8.22 -22.37 2.87
C GLY A 20 -7.11 -23.41 3.06
N LEU A 21 -6.25 -23.25 4.07
CA LEU A 21 -5.18 -24.20 4.40
C LEU A 21 -5.41 -24.91 5.75
N THR A 22 -4.80 -26.09 5.90
CA THR A 22 -4.73 -26.82 7.16
C THR A 22 -3.62 -26.27 8.06
N SER A 23 -3.68 -26.49 9.38
CA SER A 23 -2.68 -26.01 10.36
C SER A 23 -1.24 -26.39 10.00
N SER A 24 -1.01 -27.62 9.54
CA SER A 24 0.32 -28.08 9.09
C SER A 24 0.83 -27.28 7.89
N ARG A 25 -0.03 -26.97 6.92
CA ARG A 25 0.33 -26.18 5.74
C ARG A 25 0.54 -24.70 6.06
N ILE A 26 -0.22 -24.16 7.01
CA ILE A 26 0.00 -22.80 7.54
C ILE A 26 1.40 -22.73 8.15
N ARG A 27 1.76 -23.64 9.07
CA ARG A 27 3.10 -23.71 9.67
C ARG A 27 4.20 -23.83 8.61
N GLN A 28 4.02 -24.68 7.61
CA GLN A 28 4.99 -24.83 6.51
C GLN A 28 5.17 -23.53 5.70
N TYR A 29 4.08 -22.78 5.45
CA TYR A 29 4.15 -21.48 4.78
C TYR A 29 4.88 -20.45 5.65
N MET A 30 4.49 -20.32 6.92
CA MET A 30 5.09 -19.34 7.84
C MET A 30 6.60 -19.58 8.00
N ASN A 31 7.03 -20.84 8.15
CA ASN A 31 8.44 -21.22 8.26
C ASN A 31 9.28 -20.94 7.00
N SER A 32 8.64 -20.65 5.87
CA SER A 32 9.34 -20.29 4.62
C SER A 32 9.57 -18.78 4.47
N LEU A 33 9.01 -17.97 5.38
CA LEU A 33 9.19 -16.53 5.42
C LEU A 33 10.39 -16.17 6.32
N PRO A 34 10.99 -14.97 6.15
CA PRO A 34 11.91 -14.42 7.13
C PRO A 34 11.26 -14.30 8.52
N GLU A 35 11.99 -14.68 9.57
CA GLU A 35 11.48 -14.76 10.95
C GLU A 35 10.89 -13.43 11.45
N ASP A 36 11.56 -12.32 11.13
CA ASP A 36 11.13 -10.95 11.46
C ASP A 36 9.85 -10.50 10.73
N LYS A 37 9.39 -11.27 9.74
CA LYS A 37 8.20 -10.99 8.92
C LYS A 37 7.04 -11.96 9.19
N ILE A 38 7.21 -12.95 10.07
CA ILE A 38 6.13 -13.88 10.44
C ILE A 38 5.16 -13.17 11.39
N PRO A 39 3.85 -13.08 11.07
CA PRO A 39 2.90 -12.25 11.82
C PRO A 39 2.36 -12.97 13.06
N TYR A 40 3.22 -13.36 13.98
CA TYR A 40 2.77 -13.83 15.30
C TYR A 40 2.01 -12.71 16.02
N VAL A 41 0.97 -13.06 16.77
CA VAL A 41 0.18 -12.09 17.54
C VAL A 41 1.11 -11.28 18.48
N ASN A 42 0.98 -9.95 18.48
CA ASN A 42 1.79 -8.99 19.25
C ASN A 42 3.29 -8.92 18.89
N SER A 43 3.72 -9.50 17.77
CA SER A 43 5.14 -9.54 17.36
C SER A 43 5.58 -8.37 16.47
N VAL A 44 6.89 -8.30 16.19
CA VAL A 44 7.46 -7.39 15.18
C VAL A 44 6.94 -7.71 13.77
N GLY A 45 6.71 -8.99 13.46
CA GLY A 45 6.19 -9.40 12.16
C GLY A 45 4.73 -9.00 11.95
N GLU A 46 3.91 -8.96 13.01
CA GLU A 46 2.56 -8.39 12.94
C GLU A 46 2.62 -6.89 12.63
N LYS A 47 3.45 -6.13 13.35
CA LYS A 47 3.65 -4.70 13.11
C LYS A 47 4.18 -4.43 11.71
N TYR A 48 5.11 -5.26 11.23
CA TYR A 48 5.60 -5.24 9.85
C TYR A 48 4.46 -5.46 8.86
N ARG A 49 3.63 -6.50 9.05
CA ARG A 49 2.48 -6.79 8.18
C ARG A 49 1.51 -5.61 8.12
N ILE A 50 1.14 -5.02 9.26
CA ILE A 50 0.23 -3.85 9.30
C ILE A 50 0.83 -2.67 8.53
N ARG A 51 2.12 -2.39 8.71
CA ARG A 51 2.82 -1.35 7.95
C ARG A 51 2.81 -1.64 6.45
N GLN A 52 3.10 -2.87 6.05
CA GLN A 52 3.06 -3.28 4.65
C GLN A 52 1.64 -3.21 4.08
N LEU A 53 0.60 -3.52 4.86
CA LEU A 53 -0.79 -3.40 4.42
C LEU A 53 -1.13 -1.94 4.06
N LEU A 54 -0.82 -1.01 4.97
CA LEU A 54 -1.06 0.42 4.75
C LEU A 54 -0.21 0.99 3.61
N PHE A 55 1.06 0.56 3.51
CA PHE A 55 1.97 1.04 2.47
C PHE A 55 1.63 0.47 1.09
N GLN A 56 1.44 -0.84 0.98
CA GLN A 56 1.22 -1.52 -0.30
C GLN A 56 -0.19 -1.35 -0.84
N LEU A 57 -1.19 -1.15 0.04
CA LEU A 57 -2.59 -0.95 -0.32
C LEU A 57 -3.15 0.31 0.37
N PRO A 58 -2.66 1.52 0.01
CA PRO A 58 -3.14 2.76 0.63
C PRO A 58 -4.65 2.93 0.41
N PRO A 59 -5.44 3.21 1.46
CA PRO A 59 -6.90 3.26 1.33
C PRO A 59 -7.39 4.38 0.40
N HIS A 60 -6.66 5.50 0.35
CA HIS A 60 -6.91 6.63 -0.55
C HIS A 60 -6.62 6.32 -2.02
N ASP A 61 -5.90 5.24 -2.34
CA ASP A 61 -5.76 4.79 -3.73
C ASP A 61 -7.02 4.06 -4.23
N ASN A 62 -7.97 3.73 -3.34
CA ASN A 62 -9.13 2.90 -3.66
C ASN A 62 -10.48 3.53 -3.34
N ALA A 63 -10.54 4.55 -2.49
CA ALA A 63 -11.81 5.19 -2.18
C ALA A 63 -11.64 6.67 -1.82
N ALA A 64 -12.40 7.52 -2.52
CA ALA A 64 -12.38 8.98 -2.39
C ALA A 64 -12.60 9.49 -0.95
N ARG A 65 -13.31 8.73 -0.11
CA ARG A 65 -13.55 9.10 1.29
C ARG A 65 -12.28 9.19 2.14
N TYR A 66 -11.18 8.61 1.67
CA TYR A 66 -9.88 8.65 2.34
C TYR A 66 -8.93 9.70 1.74
N CYS A 67 -9.33 10.37 0.65
CA CYS A 67 -8.53 11.38 -0.03
C CYS A 67 -8.80 12.80 0.52
N HIS A 68 -7.85 13.70 0.34
CA HIS A 68 -7.99 15.10 0.72
C HIS A 68 -8.69 15.92 -0.38
N SER A 69 -10.00 16.10 -0.23
CA SER A 69 -10.79 17.09 -0.99
C SER A 69 -10.72 16.95 -2.52
N LEU A 70 -11.00 15.76 -3.05
CA LEU A 70 -11.18 15.53 -4.49
C LEU A 70 -12.43 16.26 -5.03
N SER A 71 -12.31 16.87 -6.21
CA SER A 71 -13.41 17.36 -7.03
C SER A 71 -14.30 16.20 -7.53
N ALA A 72 -15.49 16.52 -8.05
CA ALA A 72 -16.38 15.51 -8.61
C ALA A 72 -15.76 14.78 -9.81
N TYR A 73 -14.93 15.47 -10.59
CA TYR A 73 -14.21 14.90 -11.73
C TYR A 73 -13.13 13.91 -11.26
N GLU A 74 -12.27 14.32 -10.31
CA GLU A 74 -11.20 13.46 -9.79
C GLU A 74 -11.74 12.22 -9.06
N LYS A 75 -12.88 12.35 -8.36
CA LYS A 75 -13.57 11.19 -7.76
C LYS A 75 -13.96 10.15 -8.82
N LYS A 76 -14.52 10.62 -9.94
CA LYS A 76 -14.89 9.75 -11.05
C LYS A 76 -13.65 9.10 -11.68
N GLU A 77 -12.58 9.85 -11.89
CA GLU A 77 -11.31 9.29 -12.38
C GLU A 77 -10.72 8.26 -11.42
N LEU A 78 -10.75 8.51 -10.11
CA LEU A 78 -10.30 7.55 -9.10
C LEU A 78 -11.12 6.25 -9.19
N ASP A 79 -12.44 6.34 -9.29
CA ASP A 79 -13.30 5.16 -9.40
C ASP A 79 -12.97 4.34 -10.66
N GLU A 80 -12.83 5.00 -11.81
CA GLU A 80 -12.44 4.37 -13.08
C GLU A 80 -11.04 3.74 -12.99
N PHE A 81 -10.07 4.44 -12.39
CA PHE A 81 -8.72 3.97 -12.14
C PHE A 81 -8.72 2.69 -11.27
N CYS A 82 -9.51 2.68 -10.20
CA CYS A 82 -9.64 1.54 -9.30
C CYS A 82 -10.24 0.33 -10.01
N VAL A 83 -11.36 0.52 -10.72
CA VAL A 83 -12.05 -0.55 -11.45
C VAL A 83 -11.14 -1.15 -12.50
N LYS A 84 -10.46 -0.31 -13.29
CA LYS A 84 -9.52 -0.77 -14.32
C LYS A 84 -8.42 -1.64 -13.73
N ARG A 85 -7.72 -1.15 -12.70
CA ARG A 85 -6.62 -1.89 -12.06
C ARG A 85 -7.08 -3.20 -11.42
N LYS A 86 -8.27 -3.22 -10.81
CA LYS A 86 -8.87 -4.44 -10.25
C LYS A 86 -9.14 -5.49 -11.33
N ASN A 87 -9.69 -5.08 -12.46
CA ASN A 87 -10.07 -6.00 -13.53
C ASN A 87 -8.86 -6.51 -14.30
N GLU A 88 -7.94 -5.62 -14.64
CA GLU A 88 -6.85 -5.92 -15.57
C GLU A 88 -5.62 -6.52 -14.87
N SER A 89 -5.37 -6.14 -13.61
CA SER A 89 -4.06 -6.40 -12.98
C SER A 89 -4.13 -7.06 -11.60
N LEU A 90 -5.16 -6.76 -10.78
CA LEU A 90 -5.24 -7.30 -9.41
C LEU A 90 -5.44 -8.82 -9.40
N GLY A 91 -4.61 -9.52 -8.65
CA GLY A 91 -4.75 -10.94 -8.36
C GLY A 91 -4.42 -11.26 -6.91
N ARG A 92 -4.73 -12.49 -6.51
CA ARG A 92 -4.37 -13.04 -5.20
C ARG A 92 -3.59 -14.33 -5.39
N GLY A 93 -2.42 -14.42 -4.76
CA GLY A 93 -1.57 -15.59 -4.81
C GLY A 93 -2.28 -16.78 -4.18
N ARG A 94 -2.24 -17.93 -4.86
CA ARG A 94 -2.83 -19.18 -4.35
C ARG A 94 -1.72 -20.08 -3.86
N LEU A 95 -1.80 -20.51 -2.60
CA LEU A 95 -0.85 -21.48 -2.06
C LEU A 95 -1.13 -22.87 -2.61
N HIS A 96 -0.07 -23.57 -2.99
CA HIS A 96 -0.13 -24.91 -3.54
C HIS A 96 1.07 -25.73 -3.07
N VAL A 97 0.85 -26.99 -2.71
CA VAL A 97 1.94 -27.94 -2.41
C VAL A 97 2.34 -28.59 -3.73
N GLN A 98 3.60 -28.43 -4.13
CA GLN A 98 4.08 -28.96 -5.40
C GLN A 98 4.05 -30.49 -5.42
N GLY A 99 3.26 -31.06 -6.33
CA GLY A 99 3.23 -32.52 -6.57
C GLY A 99 4.43 -33.01 -7.39
N ILE A 100 4.97 -32.15 -8.23
CA ILE A 100 6.17 -32.36 -9.05
C ILE A 100 7.12 -31.18 -8.85
N PRO A 101 8.44 -31.37 -8.97
CA PRO A 101 9.39 -30.26 -8.89
C PRO A 101 9.08 -29.18 -9.93
N ALA A 102 9.16 -27.91 -9.53
CA ALA A 102 8.93 -26.76 -10.38
C ALA A 102 10.06 -25.73 -10.21
N LYS A 103 10.23 -24.81 -11.14
CA LYS A 103 11.20 -23.69 -10.98
C LYS A 103 10.49 -22.45 -10.48
N CYS A 104 11.07 -21.80 -9.48
CA CYS A 104 10.59 -20.50 -9.03
C CYS A 104 10.80 -19.45 -10.13
N PHE A 105 9.76 -18.69 -10.44
CA PHE A 105 9.79 -17.66 -11.46
C PHE A 105 10.75 -16.49 -11.15
N LYS A 106 11.03 -16.21 -9.87
CA LYS A 106 11.92 -15.11 -9.46
C LYS A 106 13.39 -15.53 -9.35
N CYS A 107 13.71 -16.53 -8.52
CA CYS A 107 15.11 -16.92 -8.28
C CYS A 107 15.61 -18.02 -9.23
N LEU A 108 14.72 -18.63 -10.02
CA LEU A 108 15.00 -19.72 -10.96
C LEU A 108 15.42 -21.05 -10.31
N ASP A 109 15.55 -21.09 -8.98
CA ASP A 109 15.83 -22.31 -8.21
C ASP A 109 14.63 -23.26 -8.19
N ASN A 110 14.91 -24.53 -7.91
CA ASN A 110 13.90 -25.57 -7.80
C ASN A 110 13.05 -25.42 -6.52
N ILE A 111 11.75 -25.57 -6.67
CA ILE A 111 10.78 -25.85 -5.62
C ILE A 111 10.58 -27.37 -5.63
N ALA A 112 11.04 -28.04 -4.58
CA ALA A 112 10.99 -29.50 -4.48
C ALA A 112 9.56 -30.02 -4.28
N ARG A 113 9.36 -31.31 -4.59
CA ARG A 113 8.11 -32.01 -4.29
C ARG A 113 7.78 -31.90 -2.81
N GLY A 114 6.52 -31.59 -2.50
CA GLY A 114 6.03 -31.41 -1.12
C GLY A 114 6.29 -30.02 -0.53
N GLN A 115 7.02 -29.12 -1.21
CA GLN A 115 7.18 -27.74 -0.77
C GLN A 115 5.98 -26.88 -1.20
N ILE A 116 5.69 -25.86 -0.38
CA ILE A 116 4.69 -24.85 -0.71
C ILE A 116 5.26 -23.88 -1.74
N ALA A 117 4.46 -23.59 -2.76
CA ALA A 117 4.65 -22.51 -3.71
C ALA A 117 3.45 -21.58 -3.70
N VAL A 118 3.68 -20.33 -4.09
CA VAL A 118 2.63 -19.36 -4.43
C VAL A 118 2.42 -19.42 -5.93
N LEU A 119 1.17 -19.56 -6.38
CA LEU A 119 0.79 -19.50 -7.79
C LEU A 119 0.15 -18.15 -8.10
N SER A 120 0.41 -17.63 -9.31
CA SER A 120 -0.24 -16.44 -9.85
C SER A 120 -1.05 -16.82 -11.07
N SER A 121 -2.38 -16.63 -11.03
CA SER A 121 -3.25 -16.89 -12.19
C SER A 121 -2.99 -15.95 -13.36
N ARG A 122 -2.54 -14.71 -13.10
CA ARG A 122 -2.29 -13.70 -14.14
C ARG A 122 -0.95 -13.87 -14.84
N ALA A 123 0.01 -14.55 -14.20
CA ALA A 123 1.33 -14.79 -14.77
C ALA A 123 1.38 -15.98 -15.75
N GLY A 124 0.23 -16.58 -16.07
CA GLY A 124 0.14 -17.75 -16.92
C GLY A 124 0.25 -19.08 -16.18
N PRO A 125 0.01 -20.19 -16.90
CA PRO A 125 0.02 -21.53 -16.32
C PRO A 125 1.42 -21.89 -15.82
N ASN A 126 1.49 -22.62 -14.70
CA ASN A 126 2.73 -23.09 -14.07
C ASN A 126 3.66 -22.02 -13.48
N SER A 127 3.29 -20.74 -13.55
CA SER A 127 4.04 -19.67 -12.89
C SER A 127 3.91 -19.79 -11.37
N CYS A 128 5.03 -20.09 -10.71
CA CYS A 128 5.09 -20.32 -9.28
C CYS A 128 6.30 -19.66 -8.62
N TRP A 129 6.16 -19.29 -7.36
CA TRP A 129 7.21 -18.67 -6.56
C TRP A 129 7.39 -19.43 -5.25
N HIS A 130 8.61 -19.47 -4.72
CA HIS A 130 8.74 -19.68 -3.28
C HIS A 130 7.98 -18.56 -2.55
N PRO A 131 7.39 -18.81 -1.37
CA PRO A 131 6.75 -17.77 -0.58
C PRO A 131 7.61 -16.53 -0.35
N ARG A 132 8.90 -16.71 -0.01
CA ARG A 132 9.86 -15.60 0.15
C ARG A 132 10.21 -14.85 -1.14
N CYS A 133 9.92 -15.44 -2.29
CA CYS A 133 10.18 -14.87 -3.60
C CYS A 133 8.96 -14.15 -4.18
N PHE A 134 7.80 -14.24 -3.51
CA PHE A 134 6.57 -13.57 -3.92
C PHE A 134 6.55 -12.11 -3.44
N THR A 135 7.38 -11.30 -4.08
CA THR A 135 7.70 -9.91 -3.69
C THR A 135 7.38 -8.93 -4.80
N CYS A 136 7.14 -7.67 -4.44
CA CYS A 136 7.03 -6.58 -5.41
C CYS A 136 8.36 -6.37 -6.17
N SER A 137 8.28 -6.20 -7.50
CA SER A 137 9.42 -5.95 -8.37
C SER A 137 10.09 -4.58 -8.14
N THR A 138 9.39 -3.61 -7.55
CA THR A 138 9.92 -2.27 -7.29
C THR A 138 10.60 -2.16 -5.92
N CYS A 139 9.90 -2.46 -4.82
CA CYS A 139 10.49 -2.34 -3.48
C CYS A 139 11.12 -3.62 -2.93
N GLY A 140 10.95 -4.77 -3.60
CA GLY A 140 11.47 -6.04 -3.12
C GLY A 140 10.77 -6.63 -1.88
N GLU A 141 9.78 -5.94 -1.31
CA GLU A 141 9.02 -6.41 -0.15
C GLU A 141 8.05 -7.56 -0.49
N LEU A 142 7.78 -8.44 0.48
CA LEU A 142 6.78 -9.49 0.35
C LEU A 142 5.41 -8.88 0.05
N LEU A 143 4.70 -9.44 -0.92
CA LEU A 143 3.36 -8.97 -1.27
C LEU A 143 2.38 -9.29 -0.16
N VAL A 144 1.91 -8.24 0.51
CA VAL A 144 1.09 -8.37 1.72
C VAL A 144 -0.18 -9.16 1.43
N ASP A 145 -0.47 -10.13 2.29
CA ASP A 145 -1.62 -11.03 2.20
C ASP A 145 -1.78 -11.76 0.85
N LEU A 146 -0.66 -11.93 0.13
CA LEU A 146 -0.57 -12.49 -1.22
C LEU A 146 -1.32 -11.65 -2.28
N ILE A 147 -1.63 -10.40 -2.00
CA ILE A 147 -2.30 -9.49 -2.94
C ILE A 147 -1.25 -8.87 -3.87
N TYR A 148 -1.47 -8.94 -5.18
CA TYR A 148 -0.54 -8.42 -6.17
C TYR A 148 -1.25 -7.79 -7.36
N PHE A 149 -0.53 -6.96 -8.09
CA PHE A 149 -0.95 -6.45 -9.39
C PHE A 149 0.04 -6.94 -10.44
N TRP A 150 -0.45 -7.61 -11.48
CA TRP A 150 0.35 -8.11 -12.58
C TRP A 150 0.53 -7.04 -13.65
N ASN A 151 1.78 -6.79 -14.03
CA ASN A 151 2.15 -5.94 -15.17
C ASN A 151 3.53 -6.38 -15.69
N ASP A 152 3.59 -7.53 -16.36
CA ASP A 152 4.86 -8.21 -16.74
C ASP A 152 5.79 -8.49 -15.54
N GLY A 153 5.19 -8.62 -14.36
CA GLY A 153 5.86 -8.74 -13.09
C GLY A 153 4.88 -8.59 -11.93
N LEU A 154 5.35 -8.90 -10.72
CA LEU A 154 4.56 -8.78 -9.49
C LEU A 154 4.75 -7.38 -8.88
N PHE A 155 3.69 -6.60 -8.77
CA PHE A 155 3.73 -5.28 -8.12
C PHE A 155 2.79 -5.24 -6.93
N CYS A 156 3.16 -4.45 -5.90
CA CYS A 156 2.21 -4.09 -4.86
C CYS A 156 1.22 -3.05 -5.39
N GLY A 157 0.12 -2.81 -4.67
CA GLY A 157 -0.89 -1.83 -5.09
C GLY A 157 -0.32 -0.43 -5.26
N ARG A 158 0.53 0.03 -4.35
CA ARG A 158 1.20 1.33 -4.45
C ARG A 158 2.03 1.47 -5.74
N HIS A 159 3.02 0.61 -5.95
CA HIS A 159 3.93 0.76 -7.10
C HIS A 159 3.23 0.52 -8.44
N HIS A 160 2.20 -0.32 -8.48
CA HIS A 160 1.36 -0.42 -9.68
C HIS A 160 0.53 0.86 -9.91
N ALA A 161 0.12 1.57 -8.86
CA ALA A 161 -0.55 2.86 -9.02
C ALA A 161 0.42 3.89 -9.60
N GLU A 162 1.62 3.96 -9.04
CA GLU A 162 2.69 4.88 -9.41
C GLU A 162 3.23 4.65 -10.83
N SER A 163 3.11 3.42 -11.36
CA SER A 163 3.44 3.16 -12.77
C SER A 163 2.40 3.71 -13.75
N LEU A 164 1.25 4.19 -13.28
CA LEU A 164 0.13 4.65 -14.11
C LEU A 164 -0.20 6.14 -13.95
N LYS A 165 -0.08 6.68 -12.73
CA LYS A 165 -0.32 8.09 -12.40
C LYS A 165 0.72 8.54 -11.35
N PRO A 166 1.17 9.80 -11.37
CA PRO A 166 2.15 10.30 -10.41
C PRO A 166 1.56 10.34 -8.98
N ARG A 167 2.42 10.19 -7.97
CA ARG A 167 2.05 10.30 -6.55
C ARG A 167 2.67 11.55 -5.94
N CYS A 168 1.86 12.32 -5.21
CA CYS A 168 2.33 13.51 -4.52
C CYS A 168 3.24 13.14 -3.34
N SER A 169 4.47 13.65 -3.35
CA SER A 169 5.47 13.35 -2.30
C SER A 169 5.18 14.00 -0.95
N ALA A 170 4.19 14.90 -0.88
CA ALA A 170 3.81 15.58 0.35
C ALA A 170 2.57 14.97 1.04
N CYS A 171 1.54 14.62 0.28
CA CYS A 171 0.29 14.06 0.83
C CYS A 171 0.10 12.57 0.56
N ASP A 172 1.03 11.95 -0.17
CA ASP A 172 1.03 10.54 -0.51
C ASP A 172 -0.16 10.07 -1.38
N GLU A 173 -0.93 10.97 -1.99
CA GLU A 173 -2.06 10.62 -2.87
C GLU A 173 -1.66 10.60 -4.33
N ILE A 174 -2.36 9.78 -5.13
CA ILE A 174 -2.25 9.80 -6.59
C ILE A 174 -2.81 11.13 -7.10
N ILE A 175 -2.06 11.77 -7.98
CA ILE A 175 -2.41 13.05 -8.59
C ILE A 175 -3.31 12.77 -9.79
N PHE A 176 -4.58 13.14 -9.65
CA PHE A 176 -5.57 13.02 -10.73
C PHE A 176 -5.69 14.30 -11.56
N GLU A 177 -5.26 15.45 -11.03
CA GLU A 177 -5.22 16.70 -11.80
C GLU A 177 -4.45 16.55 -13.12
N GLU A 178 -4.84 17.37 -14.11
CA GLU A 178 -4.18 17.42 -15.42
C GLU A 178 -2.75 17.96 -15.35
N GLU A 179 -2.39 18.67 -14.29
CA GLU A 179 -1.08 19.28 -14.11
C GLU A 179 -0.48 18.91 -12.75
N CYS A 180 0.82 18.62 -12.74
CA CYS A 180 1.57 18.40 -11.52
C CYS A 180 2.94 19.08 -11.60
N ILE A 181 3.57 19.24 -10.44
CA ILE A 181 4.95 19.71 -10.38
C ILE A 181 5.86 18.49 -10.36
N GLU A 182 6.87 18.50 -11.23
CA GLU A 182 7.97 17.56 -11.21
C GLU A 182 9.29 18.28 -10.90
N ALA A 183 10.00 17.77 -9.89
CA ALA A 183 11.24 18.33 -9.35
C ALA A 183 12.01 17.22 -8.64
N GLU A 184 13.33 17.18 -8.76
CA GLU A 184 14.17 16.20 -8.05
C GLU A 184 13.72 14.73 -8.19
N GLY A 185 13.14 14.36 -9.34
CA GLY A 185 12.62 13.00 -9.60
C GLY A 185 11.35 12.63 -8.82
N LYS A 186 10.71 13.60 -8.16
CA LYS A 186 9.48 13.46 -7.38
C LYS A 186 8.34 14.24 -8.05
N SER A 187 7.11 13.94 -7.66
CA SER A 187 5.91 14.64 -8.15
C SER A 187 5.11 15.24 -6.99
N TRP A 188 4.41 16.35 -7.25
CA TRP A 188 3.54 17.01 -6.27
C TRP A 188 2.29 17.59 -6.92
N HIS A 189 1.20 17.60 -6.17
CA HIS A 189 0.09 18.52 -6.43
C HIS A 189 0.62 19.97 -6.43
N LEU A 190 0.07 20.83 -7.30
CA LEU A 190 0.48 22.25 -7.38
C LEU A 190 0.42 22.95 -6.02
N ARG A 191 -0.61 22.63 -5.22
CA ARG A 191 -0.83 23.20 -3.88
C ARG A 191 0.11 22.68 -2.80
N HIS A 192 0.77 21.55 -3.02
CA HIS A 192 1.63 20.91 -2.03
C HIS A 192 3.12 21.17 -2.26
N PHE A 193 3.50 21.72 -3.41
CA PHE A 193 4.87 22.19 -3.62
C PHE A 193 5.02 23.60 -3.04
N ALA A 194 5.39 23.67 -1.76
CA ALA A 194 5.48 24.91 -1.00
C ALA A 194 6.79 25.01 -0.22
N CYS A 195 7.23 26.24 0.04
CA CYS A 195 8.43 26.53 0.82
C CYS A 195 8.31 25.97 2.23
N SER A 196 9.27 25.13 2.65
CA SER A 196 9.28 24.51 3.98
C SER A 196 9.39 25.52 5.13
N ALA A 197 9.89 26.74 4.87
CA ALA A 197 10.00 27.79 5.87
C ALA A 197 8.71 28.62 6.04
N CYS A 198 8.15 29.13 4.94
CA CYS A 198 7.04 30.11 4.99
C CYS A 198 5.71 29.58 4.47
N GLY A 199 5.68 28.38 3.89
CA GLY A 199 4.48 27.78 3.31
C GLY A 199 4.00 28.42 2.00
N LYS A 200 4.73 29.40 1.44
CA LYS A 200 4.41 29.99 0.13
C LYS A 200 4.42 28.88 -0.93
N SER A 201 3.35 28.77 -1.72
CA SER A 201 3.34 27.93 -2.92
C SER A 201 4.49 28.34 -3.82
N LEU A 202 5.27 27.36 -4.25
CA LEU A 202 6.41 27.58 -5.12
C LEU A 202 6.04 27.39 -6.58
N GLY A 203 4.85 26.90 -6.93
CA GLY A 203 4.41 26.68 -8.31
C GLY A 203 4.67 27.87 -9.23
N GLY A 204 5.52 27.68 -10.26
CA GLY A 204 5.89 28.71 -11.24
C GLY A 204 7.07 29.61 -10.83
N GLU A 205 7.66 29.43 -9.65
CA GLU A 205 8.74 30.28 -9.12
C GLU A 205 10.09 29.53 -9.09
N GLU A 206 11.19 30.28 -9.01
CA GLU A 206 12.48 29.69 -8.65
C GLU A 206 12.49 29.18 -7.21
N TYR A 207 13.11 28.02 -7.01
CA TYR A 207 13.29 27.43 -5.69
C TYR A 207 14.71 26.92 -5.51
N ALA A 208 15.08 26.73 -4.25
CA ALA A 208 16.31 26.08 -3.86
C ALA A 208 16.00 24.91 -2.94
N THR A 209 16.82 23.86 -3.01
CA THR A 209 16.67 22.67 -2.17
C THR A 209 17.83 22.54 -1.18
N LYS A 210 17.51 22.06 0.02
CA LYS A 210 18.49 21.63 1.03
C LYS A 210 17.87 20.50 1.83
N ASP A 211 18.61 19.42 2.05
CA ASP A 211 18.18 18.26 2.84
C ASP A 211 16.81 17.68 2.40
N GLU A 212 16.58 17.58 1.09
CA GLU A 212 15.31 17.19 0.45
C GLU A 212 14.11 18.11 0.69
N GLU A 213 14.31 19.27 1.32
CA GLU A 213 13.31 20.30 1.50
C GLU A 213 13.46 21.41 0.46
N GLN A 214 12.34 21.95 -0.01
CA GLN A 214 12.29 23.07 -0.95
C GLN A 214 12.02 24.42 -0.26
N PHE A 215 12.73 25.46 -0.69
CA PHE A 215 12.66 26.81 -0.15
C PHE A 215 12.49 27.83 -1.26
N CYS A 216 11.74 28.91 -1.00
CA CYS A 216 11.79 30.08 -1.86
C CYS A 216 13.16 30.77 -1.74
N SER A 217 13.55 31.51 -2.77
CA SER A 217 14.84 32.23 -2.79
C SER A 217 15.07 33.12 -1.56
N ALA A 218 14.03 33.80 -1.07
CA ALA A 218 14.13 34.66 0.12
C ALA A 218 14.46 33.86 1.39
N CYS A 219 13.68 32.82 1.70
CA CYS A 219 13.92 32.01 2.89
C CYS A 219 15.21 31.19 2.80
N TYR A 220 15.64 30.80 1.61
CA TYR A 220 16.91 30.11 1.43
C TYR A 220 18.08 31.02 1.78
N SER A 221 18.14 32.22 1.19
CA SER A 221 19.21 33.18 1.45
C SER A 221 19.26 33.63 2.91
N GLU A 222 18.11 33.75 3.58
CA GLU A 222 18.05 34.09 5.00
C GLU A 222 18.57 32.98 5.91
N LYS A 223 18.27 31.70 5.58
CA LYS A 223 18.65 30.56 6.41
C LYS A 223 20.04 29.98 6.12
N PHE A 224 20.54 30.13 4.89
CA PHE A 224 21.68 29.38 4.36
C PHE A 224 22.67 30.32 3.67
N THR A 225 23.30 31.20 4.44
CA THR A 225 24.15 32.28 3.93
C THR A 225 25.51 31.84 3.39
N CYS A 226 25.88 30.55 3.44
CA CYS A 226 27.19 30.04 2.98
C CYS A 226 27.12 28.65 2.32
N ASP A 227 25.95 28.16 1.92
CA ASP A 227 25.79 26.82 1.33
C ASP A 227 25.76 26.84 -0.20
N GLU A 228 26.22 25.74 -0.82
CA GLU A 228 26.06 25.53 -2.26
C GLU A 228 24.57 25.43 -2.63
N LYS A 229 24.06 26.45 -3.33
CA LYS A 229 22.67 26.52 -3.77
C LYS A 229 22.42 25.51 -4.88
N LYS A 230 21.71 24.43 -4.57
CA LYS A 230 21.00 23.64 -5.58
C LYS A 230 19.69 24.36 -5.93
N SER A 231 19.68 25.03 -7.07
CA SER A 231 18.49 25.71 -7.59
C SER A 231 17.87 24.93 -8.73
N GLY A 232 16.54 24.83 -8.71
CA GLY A 232 15.76 24.26 -9.80
C GLY A 232 14.80 25.30 -10.37
N ILE A 233 14.43 25.12 -11.64
CA ILE A 233 13.28 25.78 -12.25
C ILE A 233 12.15 24.77 -12.30
N LEU A 234 10.96 25.16 -11.88
CA LEU A 234 9.82 24.25 -11.87
C LEU A 234 9.37 23.88 -13.27
N LYS A 235 9.23 22.58 -13.48
CA LYS A 235 8.56 22.03 -14.65
C LYS A 235 7.14 21.68 -14.23
N ILE A 236 6.18 22.47 -14.71
CA ILE A 236 4.79 22.05 -14.72
C ILE A 236 4.67 21.03 -15.84
N SER A 237 4.44 19.77 -15.48
CA SER A 237 4.16 18.72 -16.44
C SER A 237 2.66 18.51 -16.50
N SER A 238 2.15 18.27 -17.71
CA SER A 238 0.83 17.66 -17.82
C SER A 238 0.93 16.26 -17.22
N SER A 239 0.07 15.96 -16.25
CA SER A 239 -0.05 14.66 -15.61
C SER A 239 -0.14 13.60 -16.70
N PRO A 240 0.90 12.78 -16.87
CA PRO A 240 0.90 11.81 -17.93
C PRO A 240 -0.19 10.79 -17.58
N ASP A 241 -1.27 10.80 -18.34
CA ASP A 241 -2.13 9.62 -18.43
C ASP A 241 -1.30 8.53 -19.13
N LEU A 242 -0.44 7.86 -18.37
CA LEU A 242 0.43 6.79 -18.86
C LEU A 242 -0.40 5.63 -19.43
N THR A 243 -1.70 5.59 -19.13
CA THR A 243 -2.64 4.62 -19.69
C THR A 243 -2.97 4.85 -21.16
N LYS A 244 -2.72 6.05 -21.73
CA LYS A 244 -2.86 6.33 -23.17
C LYS A 244 -1.86 5.56 -24.05
N ARG A 245 -0.83 4.93 -23.46
CA ARG A 245 0.09 4.00 -24.17
C ARG A 245 -0.39 2.55 -24.22
N LEU A 246 -1.39 2.16 -23.43
CA LEU A 246 -1.90 0.78 -23.41
C LEU A 246 -3.25 0.72 -24.13
N LYS A 247 -3.20 0.65 -25.46
CA LYS A 247 -4.38 0.34 -26.27
C LYS A 247 -4.74 -1.14 -26.08
N SER A 248 -5.99 -1.34 -25.64
CA SER A 248 -6.88 -2.51 -25.82
C SER A 248 -6.41 -3.87 -25.29
N VAL A 249 -7.15 -4.44 -24.32
CA VAL A 249 -8.07 -5.59 -24.51
C VAL A 249 -9.11 -5.59 -23.37
N LYS A 250 -10.40 -5.64 -23.71
CA LYS A 250 -11.51 -5.77 -22.74
C LYS A 250 -11.76 -7.26 -22.46
N PHE A 251 -11.81 -7.64 -21.18
CA PHE A 251 -12.46 -8.88 -20.75
C PHE A 251 -13.44 -8.58 -19.61
N ASN A 252 -14.70 -8.91 -19.84
CA ASN A 252 -15.75 -8.89 -18.82
C ASN A 252 -15.58 -10.10 -17.90
N VAL A 253 -15.41 -9.86 -16.60
CA VAL A 253 -15.59 -10.89 -15.58
C VAL A 253 -16.41 -10.29 -14.43
N PRO A 254 -17.47 -10.96 -13.95
CA PRO A 254 -18.29 -10.44 -12.87
C PRO A 254 -17.53 -10.44 -11.54
N ILE A 255 -17.58 -9.31 -10.83
CA ILE A 255 -16.94 -9.10 -9.53
C ILE A 255 -18.00 -9.30 -8.45
N GLN A 256 -17.82 -10.29 -7.56
CA GLN A 256 -18.56 -10.32 -6.29
C GLN A 256 -17.89 -9.37 -5.30
N SER A 257 -18.66 -8.37 -4.86
CA SER A 257 -18.31 -7.46 -3.78
C SER A 257 -18.26 -8.23 -2.46
N TYR A 258 -17.14 -8.18 -1.75
CA TYR A 258 -17.10 -8.58 -0.34
C TYR A 258 -16.83 -7.35 0.52
N GLU A 259 -17.76 -7.09 1.43
CA GLU A 259 -17.61 -6.12 2.50
C GLU A 259 -16.62 -6.63 3.55
N TYR A 260 -15.78 -5.73 4.04
CA TYR A 260 -14.79 -5.99 5.08
C TYR A 260 -15.47 -6.02 6.45
N SER A 261 -15.57 -7.19 7.09
CA SER A 261 -16.00 -7.30 8.49
C SER A 261 -14.81 -7.03 9.44
N PRO A 262 -14.95 -6.14 10.43
CA PRO A 262 -13.97 -6.00 11.50
C PRO A 262 -13.99 -7.24 12.42
N ALA A 263 -12.84 -7.51 13.04
CA ALA A 263 -12.66 -8.63 13.98
C ALA A 263 -13.68 -8.62 15.13
N LYS A 264 -14.16 -9.83 15.49
CA LYS A 264 -15.10 -10.08 16.58
C LYS A 264 -14.41 -9.86 17.93
N ASN A 265 -15.00 -9.05 18.79
CA ASN A 265 -14.74 -9.11 20.23
C ASN A 265 -15.63 -10.19 20.85
N LEU A 266 -15.00 -11.18 21.49
CA LEU A 266 -15.56 -12.03 22.56
C LEU A 266 -15.54 -11.16 23.85
N ASP A 267 -16.44 -11.17 24.82
CA ASP A 267 -17.72 -11.82 25.13
C ASP A 267 -18.42 -10.87 26.13
N ASP A 268 -19.76 -10.86 26.23
CA ASP A 268 -20.38 -10.92 27.57
C ASP A 268 -21.85 -11.37 27.50
N SER A 269 -22.22 -12.20 28.45
CA SER A 269 -23.44 -12.97 28.53
C SER A 269 -24.70 -12.17 28.89
N SER A 270 -25.84 -12.62 28.33
CA SER A 270 -27.22 -12.54 28.86
C SER A 270 -27.82 -11.16 29.18
N ILE A 271 -28.87 -10.77 28.43
CA ILE A 271 -30.16 -10.22 28.92
C ILE A 271 -31.16 -10.19 27.77
N SER A 272 -32.40 -10.55 28.10
CA SER A 272 -33.58 -10.78 27.27
C SER A 272 -34.28 -9.51 26.77
N SER A 273 -34.88 -9.64 25.58
CA SER A 273 -36.16 -9.07 25.10
C SER A 273 -36.56 -7.63 25.47
N SER A 274 -36.68 -6.75 24.46
CA SER A 274 -37.93 -6.06 24.04
C SER A 274 -37.62 -4.75 23.29
N ASP A 275 -38.40 -4.49 22.24
CA ASP A 275 -38.37 -3.30 21.38
C ASP A 275 -38.39 -1.96 22.16
N SER A 276 -37.55 -1.02 21.74
CA SER A 276 -37.88 0.42 21.69
C SER A 276 -36.81 1.21 20.94
N GLU A 277 -37.27 2.05 20.00
CA GLU A 277 -36.50 3.11 19.36
C GLU A 277 -35.86 4.04 20.40
N PHE A 278 -34.58 4.38 20.26
CA PHE A 278 -34.06 5.68 20.70
C PHE A 278 -32.79 6.05 19.94
N GLU A 279 -32.78 7.28 19.42
CA GLU A 279 -31.70 7.94 18.70
C GLU A 279 -30.37 7.94 19.48
N TYR A 280 -29.24 7.73 18.79
CA TYR A 280 -27.93 8.05 19.36
C TYR A 280 -27.20 9.09 18.50
N GLN A 281 -27.08 10.29 19.09
CA GLN A 281 -26.29 11.41 18.61
C GLN A 281 -24.83 10.99 18.41
N THR A 282 -24.32 11.15 17.18
CA THR A 282 -22.90 10.93 16.84
C THR A 282 -22.09 12.18 17.15
N SER A 283 -21.67 12.34 18.41
CA SER A 283 -20.75 13.40 18.83
C SER A 283 -19.34 12.87 19.11
N LYS A 284 -18.69 12.21 18.16
CA LYS A 284 -17.23 11.99 18.20
C LYS A 284 -16.60 12.16 16.82
N LYS A 285 -15.85 13.26 16.67
CA LYS A 285 -15.02 13.58 15.51
C LYS A 285 -14.04 12.43 15.20
N PRO A 286 -13.78 12.12 13.92
CA PRO A 286 -12.81 11.09 13.55
C PRO A 286 -11.39 11.50 13.96
N ILE A 287 -10.71 10.60 14.67
CA ILE A 287 -9.31 10.72 15.06
C ILE A 287 -8.45 10.54 13.81
N LYS A 288 -7.64 11.56 13.48
CA LYS A 288 -6.69 11.56 12.36
C LYS A 288 -5.55 10.54 12.61
N PRO A 289 -5.03 9.85 11.58
CA PRO A 289 -3.84 9.03 11.71
C PRO A 289 -2.60 9.90 12.00
N PRO A 290 -1.64 9.42 12.81
CA PRO A 290 -0.48 10.20 13.21
C PRO A 290 0.62 10.09 12.14
N TYR A 291 0.70 11.06 11.24
CA TYR A 291 1.94 11.32 10.52
C TYR A 291 2.27 12.82 10.58
N LEU A 292 3.51 13.09 11.01
CA LEU A 292 4.21 14.38 11.11
C LEU A 292 3.74 15.34 12.22
N GLN A 293 4.14 15.07 13.46
CA GLN A 293 4.34 16.15 14.43
C GLN A 293 5.65 16.87 14.07
N LYS A 294 5.56 18.14 13.68
CA LYS A 294 6.70 19.05 13.54
C LYS A 294 7.46 19.14 14.87
N PRO A 295 8.80 19.22 14.88
CA PRO A 295 9.54 19.52 16.11
C PRO A 295 9.11 20.91 16.63
N LYS A 296 8.75 20.97 17.91
CA LYS A 296 8.54 22.24 18.63
C LYS A 296 9.92 22.81 18.95
N ASN A 297 10.34 23.85 18.25
CA ASN A 297 11.45 24.68 18.69
C ASN A 297 10.99 25.52 19.90
N ASN A 298 11.39 25.13 21.10
CA ASN A 298 11.41 26.03 22.25
C ASN A 298 12.69 26.87 22.18
N CYS A 299 12.60 28.06 21.57
CA CYS A 299 13.55 29.12 21.89
C CYS A 299 13.13 29.74 23.21
N ILE A 300 13.87 29.43 24.28
CA ILE A 300 13.88 30.26 25.48
C ILE A 300 14.88 31.39 25.22
N ILE A 301 14.35 32.60 25.17
CA ILE A 301 15.14 33.84 25.19
C ILE A 301 15.61 34.05 26.62
N SER A 302 16.94 34.07 26.81
CA SER A 302 17.64 34.79 27.89
C SER A 302 19.07 35.03 27.45
#